data_AF-A0A7S4LEX8-F1
#
_entry.id   AF-A0A7S4LEX8-F1
#
_cell.length_a   1.000
_cell.length_b   1.000
_cell.length_c   1.000
_cell.angle_alpha   90.00
_cell.angle_beta   90.00
_cell.angle_gamma   90.00
#
_symmetry.space_group_name_H-M   'P 1'
#
loop_
_entity.id
_entity.type
_entity.pdbx_description
1 polymer ?
#
loop_
_entity_poly.entity_id
_entity_poly.type
_entity_poly.pdbx_seq_one_letter_code
_entity_poly.pdbx_strand_id
1 'polypeptide(L)'
;EAEFKAGYKGAYSVEASGKFKASNDYMKLKNTVEDKAKERFSMVSYCLFYELGFFPKSLLTPNPAFKAACDALKAIKGKDAAAVQEAWFQFFATWGTHYLRKVRLGGKMTHTLEIEDSKRNTHSKEQVKTKQ
;
A
#
# COMPACT_ATOMS: atom_id res chain seq x y z
N GLU A 1 20.00 -20.81 25.03
CA GLU A 1 20.19 -19.67 24.12
C GLU A 1 19.40 -19.95 22.84
N ALA A 2 18.35 -19.19 22.57
CA ALA A 2 17.50 -19.39 21.39
C ALA A 2 17.71 -18.22 20.43
N GLU A 3 18.27 -18.53 19.25
CA GLU A 3 18.45 -17.60 18.14
C GLU A 3 17.08 -17.04 17.69
N PHE A 4 16.88 -15.75 17.91
CA PHE A 4 15.77 -14.99 17.34
C PHE A 4 16.06 -14.69 15.87
N LYS A 5 15.72 -15.61 14.96
CA LYS A 5 15.72 -15.35 13.52
C LYS A 5 14.44 -14.63 13.09
N ALA A 6 14.32 -13.35 13.42
CA ALA A 6 13.34 -12.46 12.79
C ALA A 6 13.86 -11.98 11.42
N GLY A 7 13.95 -12.91 10.47
CA GLY A 7 14.14 -12.59 9.06
C GLY A 7 12.81 -12.24 8.40
N TYR A 8 12.20 -11.10 8.77
CA TYR A 8 11.12 -10.53 7.95
C TYR A 8 11.73 -10.01 6.64
N LYS A 9 11.80 -10.89 5.63
CA LYS A 9 12.05 -10.51 4.23
C LYS A 9 10.84 -9.72 3.72
N GLY A 10 10.79 -8.47 4.11
CA GLY A 10 9.78 -7.49 3.70
C GLY A 10 10.42 -6.11 3.59
N ALA A 11 11.66 -6.04 3.11
CA ALA A 11 12.15 -4.79 2.55
C ALA A 11 11.22 -4.45 1.38
N TYR A 12 10.38 -3.44 1.56
CA TYR A 12 9.60 -2.85 0.49
C TYR A 12 10.59 -2.32 -0.55
N SER A 13 10.93 -3.15 -1.55
CA SER A 13 11.45 -2.64 -2.81
C SER A 13 10.39 -1.69 -3.35
N VAL A 14 10.73 -0.41 -3.37
CA VAL A 14 9.93 0.67 -3.98
C VAL A 14 9.81 0.48 -5.51
N GLU A 15 10.54 -0.48 -6.08
CA GLU A 15 10.88 -0.47 -7.51
C GLU A 15 10.16 -1.52 -8.37
N ALA A 16 9.53 -2.57 -7.84
CA ALA A 16 9.09 -3.67 -8.73
C ALA A 16 7.71 -3.53 -9.39
N SER A 17 6.92 -2.49 -9.09
CA SER A 17 5.64 -2.24 -9.78
C SER A 17 5.13 -0.84 -9.44
N GLY A 18 4.42 -0.15 -10.34
CA GLY A 18 3.82 1.17 -10.07
C GLY A 18 2.79 1.22 -8.93
N LYS A 19 2.72 0.19 -8.09
CA LYS A 19 1.78 0.01 -6.98
C LYS A 19 1.90 1.17 -6.00
N PHE A 20 0.76 1.76 -5.66
CA PHE A 20 0.62 2.84 -4.69
C PHE A 20 1.39 4.13 -5.02
N LYS A 21 2.07 4.25 -6.17
CA LYS A 21 2.82 5.47 -6.55
C LYS A 21 1.92 6.70 -6.66
N ALA A 22 0.65 6.50 -7.04
CA ALA A 22 -0.37 7.55 -7.08
C ALA A 22 -1.02 7.85 -5.72
N SER A 23 -0.66 7.13 -4.65
CA SER A 23 -1.21 7.39 -3.32
C SER A 23 -0.54 8.60 -2.67
N ASN A 24 -1.32 9.37 -1.92
CA ASN A 24 -0.82 10.54 -1.20
C ASN A 24 0.33 10.18 -0.23
N ASP A 25 0.23 9.05 0.45
CA ASP A 25 1.24 8.62 1.42
C ASP A 25 2.55 8.22 0.74
N TYR A 26 2.50 7.66 -0.48
CA TYR A 26 3.71 7.43 -1.27
C TYR A 26 4.39 8.75 -1.64
N MET A 27 3.63 9.76 -2.06
CA MET A 27 4.19 11.07 -2.39
C MET A 27 4.84 11.75 -1.19
N LYS A 28 4.20 11.66 -0.01
CA LYS A 28 4.80 12.13 1.25
C LYS A 28 6.08 11.37 1.58
N LEU A 29 6.05 10.03 1.50
CA LEU A 29 7.22 9.19 1.75
C LEU A 29 8.36 9.53 0.80
N LYS A 30 8.07 9.71 -0.48
CA LYS A 30 9.06 10.12 -1.48
C LYS A 30 9.75 11.42 -1.09
N ASN A 31 8.97 12.45 -0.74
CA ASN A 31 9.53 13.74 -0.32
C ASN A 31 10.37 13.62 0.97
N THR A 32 9.94 12.80 1.94
CA THR A 32 10.70 12.57 3.18
C THR A 32 12.00 11.80 2.94
N VAL A 33 12.01 10.83 2.02
CA VAL A 33 13.23 10.04 1.70
C VAL A 33 14.22 10.84 0.85
N GLU A 34 13.73 11.74 -0.01
CA GLU A 34 14.58 12.66 -0.76
C GLU A 34 15.28 13.68 0.17
N ASP A 35 14.64 14.01 1.29
CA ASP A 35 15.24 14.79 2.37
C ASP A 35 16.17 13.92 3.23
N LYS A 36 17.45 13.83 2.82
CA LYS A 36 18.50 13.02 3.47
C LYS A 36 18.73 13.32 4.96
N ALA A 37 18.16 14.41 5.51
CA ALA A 37 18.28 14.79 6.91
C ALA A 37 17.23 14.12 7.83
N LYS A 38 16.33 13.31 7.26
CA LYS A 38 15.25 12.63 7.98
C LYS A 38 15.33 11.12 7.80
N GLU A 39 15.38 10.40 8.91
CA GLU A 39 15.18 8.96 8.95
C GLU A 39 13.74 8.64 9.32
N ARG A 40 13.14 7.65 8.65
CA ARG A 40 11.76 7.23 8.90
C ARG A 40 11.69 5.76 9.27
N PHE A 41 11.08 5.48 10.42
CA PHE A 41 10.80 4.14 10.91
C PHE A 41 9.29 3.87 10.85
N SER A 42 8.91 2.63 10.56
CA SER A 42 7.51 2.22 10.53
C SER A 42 7.33 0.97 11.37
N MET A 43 6.46 1.06 12.38
CA MET A 43 6.06 -0.06 13.21
C MET A 43 4.63 -0.42 12.87
N VAL A 44 4.39 -1.69 12.55
CA VAL A 44 3.07 -2.17 12.11
C VAL A 44 2.57 -3.25 13.06
N SER A 45 1.38 -3.03 13.60
CA SER A 45 0.67 -3.97 14.46
C SER A 45 -0.62 -4.41 13.78
N TYR A 46 -0.88 -5.71 13.76
CA TYR A 46 -2.09 -6.29 13.16
C TYR A 46 -2.97 -6.92 14.23
N CYS A 47 -4.27 -6.66 14.17
CA CYS A 47 -5.29 -7.31 14.98
C CYS A 47 -6.28 -7.98 14.03
N LEU A 48 -6.09 -9.26 13.73
CA LEU A 48 -6.82 -9.98 12.69
C LEU A 48 -7.89 -10.88 13.30
N PHE A 49 -9.12 -10.84 12.77
CA PHE A 49 -10.25 -11.63 13.27
C PHE A 49 -10.64 -12.74 12.31
N TYR A 50 -10.65 -12.47 11.00
CA TYR A 50 -11.15 -13.41 10.00
C TYR A 50 -10.21 -13.51 8.81
N GLU A 51 -10.19 -14.68 8.17
CA GLU A 51 -9.55 -14.90 6.88
C GLU A 51 -10.61 -15.38 5.89
N LEU A 52 -10.76 -14.65 4.79
CA LEU A 52 -11.68 -14.99 3.71
C LEU A 52 -10.89 -15.25 2.44
N GLY A 53 -11.40 -16.13 1.59
CA GLY A 53 -10.81 -16.34 0.28
C GLY A 53 -11.63 -17.26 -0.60
N PHE A 54 -11.34 -17.20 -1.89
CA PHE A 54 -11.95 -18.04 -2.91
C PHE A 54 -11.07 -19.24 -3.22
N PHE A 55 -11.71 -20.41 -3.37
CA PHE A 55 -11.05 -21.60 -3.86
C PHE A 55 -10.66 -21.41 -5.34
N PRO A 56 -9.48 -21.89 -5.79
CA PRO A 56 -9.02 -21.68 -7.15
C PRO A 56 -9.98 -22.17 -8.26
N LYS A 57 -10.90 -23.08 -7.93
CA LYS A 57 -11.88 -23.64 -8.87
C LYS A 57 -13.30 -23.11 -8.66
N SER A 58 -13.52 -22.15 -7.76
CA SER A 58 -14.87 -21.59 -7.57
C SER A 58 -15.23 -20.70 -8.76
N LEU A 59 -16.36 -20.99 -9.40
CA LEU A 59 -16.95 -20.09 -10.38
C LEU A 59 -17.42 -18.82 -9.65
N LEU A 60 -16.75 -17.70 -9.90
CA LEU A 60 -17.16 -16.41 -9.35
C LEU A 60 -18.24 -15.83 -10.24
N THR A 61 -19.40 -15.54 -9.66
CA THR A 61 -20.46 -14.79 -10.34
C THR A 61 -20.18 -13.30 -10.17
N PRO A 62 -19.92 -12.54 -11.26
CA PRO A 62 -19.71 -11.11 -11.16
C PRO A 62 -20.99 -10.42 -10.69
N ASN A 63 -20.82 -9.32 -9.94
CA ASN A 63 -21.91 -8.41 -9.62
C ASN A 63 -22.60 -7.94 -10.92
N PRO A 64 -23.95 -7.91 -11.00
CA PRO A 64 -24.68 -7.41 -12.17
C PRO A 64 -24.19 -6.04 -12.69
N ALA A 65 -23.85 -5.11 -11.80
CA ALA A 65 -23.33 -3.79 -12.16
C ALA A 65 -21.95 -3.88 -12.83
N PHE A 66 -21.06 -4.75 -12.32
CA PHE A 66 -19.75 -4.99 -12.93
C PHE A 66 -19.91 -5.61 -14.31
N LYS A 67 -20.80 -6.59 -14.45
CA LYS A 67 -21.10 -7.24 -15.73
C LYS A 67 -21.61 -6.22 -16.76
N ALA A 68 -22.56 -5.36 -16.39
CA ALA A 68 -23.08 -4.31 -17.26
C ALA A 68 -21.98 -3.33 -17.70
N ALA A 69 -21.07 -2.94 -16.80
CA ALA A 69 -19.92 -2.11 -17.13
C ALA A 69 -18.97 -2.80 -18.12
N CYS A 70 -18.70 -4.10 -17.95
CA CYS A 70 -17.91 -4.87 -18.92
C CYS A 70 -18.58 -4.95 -20.30
N ASP A 71 -19.90 -5.10 -20.36
CA ASP A 71 -20.63 -5.16 -21.62
C ASP A 71 -20.66 -3.78 -22.31
N ALA A 72 -20.76 -2.69 -21.56
CA ALA A 72 -20.58 -1.33 -22.09
C ALA A 72 -19.19 -1.12 -22.72
N LEU A 73 -18.13 -1.66 -22.10
CA LEU A 73 -16.77 -1.63 -22.67
C LEU A 73 -16.62 -2.45 -23.96
N LYS A 74 -17.46 -3.47 -24.19
CA LYS A 74 -17.44 -4.20 -25.47
C LYS A 74 -18.11 -3.39 -26.57
N ALA A 75 -19.15 -2.62 -26.23
CA ALA A 75 -19.90 -1.79 -27.18
C ALA A 75 -19.12 -0.59 -27.72
N ILE A 76 -17.99 -0.21 -27.10
CA ILE A 76 -17.11 0.86 -27.58
C ILE A 76 -16.05 0.38 -28.58
N LYS A 77 -15.98 -0.93 -28.87
CA LYS A 77 -15.00 -1.49 -29.82
C LYS A 77 -15.25 -0.90 -31.22
N GLY A 78 -14.20 -0.31 -31.81
CA GLY A 78 -14.27 0.33 -33.14
C GLY A 78 -14.63 1.82 -33.12
N LYS A 79 -14.76 2.44 -31.94
CA LYS A 79 -14.83 3.90 -31.79
C LYS A 79 -13.44 4.53 -31.82
N ASP A 80 -13.42 5.86 -31.84
CA ASP A 80 -12.21 6.68 -31.70
C ASP A 80 -11.32 6.23 -30.52
N ALA A 81 -10.01 6.26 -30.73
CA ALA A 81 -9.04 5.76 -29.76
C ALA A 81 -9.07 6.54 -28.43
N ALA A 82 -9.28 7.85 -28.46
CA ALA A 82 -9.34 8.66 -27.25
C ALA A 82 -10.61 8.34 -26.44
N ALA A 83 -11.75 8.17 -27.12
CA ALA A 83 -13.00 7.77 -26.48
C ALA A 83 -12.90 6.36 -25.85
N VAL A 84 -12.20 5.43 -26.50
CA VAL A 84 -11.95 4.09 -25.95
C VAL A 84 -11.05 4.17 -24.72
N GLN A 85 -9.98 4.95 -24.78
CA GLN A 85 -9.06 5.13 -23.67
C GLN A 85 -9.74 5.74 -22.45
N GLU A 86 -10.54 6.80 -22.64
CA GLU A 86 -11.29 7.44 -21.56
C GLU A 86 -12.27 6.46 -20.88
N ALA A 87 -13.00 5.66 -21.67
CA ALA A 87 -13.91 4.67 -21.13
C ALA A 87 -13.20 3.62 -20.26
N TRP A 88 -12.00 3.18 -20.67
CA TRP A 88 -11.17 2.29 -19.85
C TRP A 88 -10.68 2.95 -18.56
N PHE A 89 -10.26 4.22 -18.62
CA PHE A 89 -9.84 4.93 -17.41
C PHE A 89 -10.98 5.11 -16.41
N GLN A 90 -12.19 5.46 -16.87
CA GLN A 90 -13.38 5.53 -16.02
C GLN A 90 -13.72 4.18 -15.40
N PHE A 91 -13.58 3.10 -16.17
CA PHE A 91 -13.77 1.74 -15.66
C PHE A 91 -12.77 1.40 -14.55
N PHE A 92 -11.47 1.67 -14.75
CA PHE A 92 -10.45 1.41 -13.74
C PHE A 92 -10.56 2.33 -12.52
N ALA A 93 -11.00 3.57 -12.70
CA ALA A 93 -11.27 4.48 -11.59
C ALA A 93 -12.40 3.95 -10.68
N THR A 94 -13.41 3.32 -11.28
CA THR A 94 -14.58 2.81 -10.54
C THR A 94 -14.32 1.44 -9.93
N TRP A 95 -13.75 0.50 -10.70
CA TRP A 95 -13.67 -0.91 -10.32
C TRP A 95 -12.26 -1.37 -9.91
N GLY A 96 -11.26 -0.51 -10.09
CA GLY A 96 -9.87 -0.87 -9.90
C GLY A 96 -9.33 -1.78 -11.00
N THR A 97 -8.10 -2.26 -10.81
CA THR A 97 -7.37 -3.08 -11.78
C THR A 97 -7.24 -4.54 -11.36
N HIS A 98 -7.59 -4.87 -10.11
CA HIS A 98 -7.42 -6.19 -9.50
C HIS A 98 -8.60 -6.51 -8.57
N TYR A 99 -8.80 -7.79 -8.27
CA TYR A 99 -9.73 -8.25 -7.24
C TYR A 99 -8.99 -9.02 -6.13
N LEU A 100 -9.58 -9.08 -4.95
CA LEU A 100 -9.02 -9.79 -3.80
C LEU A 100 -9.41 -11.27 -3.84
N ARG A 101 -8.44 -12.15 -4.05
CA ARG A 101 -8.67 -13.61 -3.97
C ARG A 101 -8.69 -14.14 -2.54
N LYS A 102 -7.86 -13.55 -1.67
CA LYS A 102 -7.70 -13.91 -0.27
C LYS A 102 -7.45 -12.63 0.52
N VAL A 103 -8.12 -12.47 1.64
CA VAL A 103 -8.04 -11.28 2.49
C VAL A 103 -8.11 -11.66 3.96
N ARG A 104 -7.35 -10.95 4.79
CA ARG A 104 -7.45 -11.02 6.25
C ARG A 104 -8.14 -9.75 6.74
N LEU A 105 -9.22 -9.93 7.48
CA LEU A 105 -10.05 -8.85 7.98
C LEU A 105 -9.77 -8.60 9.46
N GLY A 106 -9.68 -7.32 9.81
CA GLY A 106 -9.45 -6.84 11.15
C GLY A 106 -8.87 -5.43 11.14
N GLY A 107 -8.08 -5.10 12.17
CA GLY A 107 -7.37 -3.85 12.30
C GLY A 107 -5.91 -3.93 11.86
N LYS A 108 -5.43 -2.85 11.26
CA LYS A 108 -4.01 -2.58 11.06
C LYS A 108 -3.70 -1.22 11.68
N MET A 109 -2.80 -1.19 12.64
CA MET A 109 -2.24 0.04 13.20
C MET A 109 -0.83 0.21 12.66
N THR A 110 -0.49 1.42 12.19
CA THR A 110 0.84 1.73 11.68
C THR A 110 1.32 3.01 12.34
N HIS A 111 2.40 2.91 13.12
CA HIS A 111 3.08 4.05 13.69
C HIS A 111 4.26 4.40 12.79
N THR A 112 4.26 5.64 12.31
CA THR A 112 5.40 6.20 11.58
C THR A 112 6.15 7.13 12.51
N LEU A 113 7.43 6.88 12.70
CA LEU A 113 8.35 7.75 13.44
C LEU A 113 9.27 8.43 12.42
N GLU A 114 9.36 9.75 12.45
CA GLU A 114 10.31 10.52 11.65
C GLU A 114 11.31 11.18 12.59
N ILE A 115 12.59 10.85 12.43
CA ILE A 115 13.70 11.34 13.23
C ILE A 115 14.52 12.27 12.36
N GLU A 116 14.71 13.50 12.82
CA GLU A 116 15.55 14.49 12.17
C GLU A 116 16.94 14.48 12.80
N ASP A 117 18.00 14.52 12.00
CA ASP A 117 19.38 14.44 12.49
C ASP A 117 19.75 15.57 13.47
N SER A 118 19.12 16.75 13.34
CA SER A 118 19.29 17.88 14.25
C SER A 118 18.89 17.56 15.70
N LYS A 119 17.95 16.63 15.90
CA LYS A 119 17.43 16.21 17.22
C LYS A 119 18.19 15.03 17.83
N ARG A 120 19.06 14.36 17.06
CA ARG A 120 19.91 13.27 17.55
C ARG A 120 20.94 13.77 18.59
N ASN A 121 21.37 15.03 18.47
CA ASN A 121 22.38 15.64 19.33
C ASN A 121 21.85 16.25 20.64
N THR A 122 20.54 16.41 20.81
CA THR A 122 19.96 16.94 22.06
C THR A 122 19.64 15.84 23.06
N HIS A 123 19.16 14.67 22.63
CA HIS A 123 18.90 13.55 23.53
C HIS A 123 20.17 12.88 24.08
N SER A 124 21.29 12.92 23.36
CA SER A 124 22.58 12.45 23.89
C SER A 124 23.13 13.37 24.99
N LYS A 125 22.85 14.68 24.92
CA LYS A 125 23.30 15.66 25.92
C LYS A 125 22.45 15.67 27.19
N GLU A 126 21.17 15.32 27.08
CA GLU A 126 20.25 15.29 28.22
C GLU A 126 20.48 14.08 29.13
N GLN A 127 20.84 12.91 28.58
CA GLN A 127 21.23 11.74 29.39
C GLN A 127 22.60 11.88 30.07
N VAL A 128 23.47 12.77 29.60
CA VAL A 128 24.75 13.07 30.26
C VAL A 128 24.56 14.03 31.45
N LYS A 129 23.53 14.88 31.44
CA LYS A 129 23.25 15.83 32.54
C LYS A 129 22.52 15.23 33.74
N THR A 130 21.92 14.05 33.62
CA THR A 130 21.19 13.39 34.73
C THR A 130 22.06 12.42 35.55
N LYS A 131 23.37 12.39 35.31
CA LYS A 131 24.36 11.60 36.06
C LYS A 131 25.41 12.44 36.81
N GLN A 132 25.05 13.64 37.27
CA GLN A 132 25.86 14.40 38.24
C GLN A 132 25.06 14.66 39.51
#